data_AF-X1CL18-F1
#
_entry.id   AF-X1CL18-F1
#
_cell.length_a   1.000
_cell.length_b   1.000
_cell.length_c   1.000
_cell.angle_alpha   90.00
_cell.angle_beta   90.00
_cell.angle_gamma   90.00
#
_symmetry.space_group_name_H-M   'P 1'
#
loop_
_entity.id
_entity.type
_entity.pdbx_description
1 polymer ?
#
loop_
_entity_poly.entity_id
_entity_poly.type
_entity_poly.pdbx_seq_one_letter_code
_entity_poly.pdbx_strand_id
1 'polypeptide(L)'
;WTTAATFAVRALYKQTYVQPNILHLVQTSNERGSCPVHLGDSRITVIEVPIIKEHIGKEDLADACMREGPDFMATLMAMPLPKHSDRMRVPVIETDAKAAAIEDSRDELEAFLMDHCTYMPGELVKFDDFYVAFIGSVDKFDRPTWPELKVKAALPSHFPHGKYSKNVRFVGNIALGTDVGPTDIEADKFISSDGKLVKEND
;
A
#
# COMPACT_ATOMS: atom_id res chain seq x y z
N TRP A 1 4.42 -7.88 -10.82
CA TRP A 1 3.94 -8.66 -11.98
C TRP A 1 3.42 -7.74 -13.07
N THR A 2 2.53 -6.78 -12.79
CA THR A 2 2.03 -5.77 -13.76
C THR A 2 3.13 -5.03 -14.51
N THR A 3 4.25 -4.74 -13.84
CA THR A 3 5.29 -3.90 -14.40
C THR A 3 6.42 -4.66 -15.08
N ALA A 4 6.49 -5.99 -14.99
CA ALA A 4 7.61 -6.76 -15.55
C ALA A 4 7.71 -6.53 -17.07
N ALA A 5 8.92 -6.39 -17.62
CA ALA A 5 9.10 -6.16 -19.07
C ALA A 5 8.79 -7.40 -19.90
N THR A 6 9.01 -8.59 -19.33
CA THR A 6 8.70 -9.89 -19.91
C THR A 6 8.15 -10.81 -18.83
N PHE A 7 7.47 -11.88 -19.25
CA PHE A 7 7.07 -12.95 -18.35
C PHE A 7 7.19 -14.32 -19.02
N ALA A 8 7.38 -15.34 -18.20
CA ALA A 8 7.45 -16.72 -18.64
C ALA A 8 6.05 -17.36 -18.64
N VAL A 9 5.67 -18.01 -19.73
CA VAL A 9 4.42 -18.75 -19.86
C VAL A 9 4.72 -20.23 -19.89
N ARG A 10 4.18 -20.96 -18.91
CA ARG A 10 4.20 -22.43 -18.88
C ARG A 10 2.84 -22.94 -19.33
N ALA A 11 2.69 -23.17 -20.64
CA ALA A 11 1.51 -23.83 -21.17
C ALA A 11 1.58 -25.35 -20.94
N LEU A 12 0.45 -25.97 -20.63
CA LEU A 12 0.37 -27.42 -20.41
C LEU A 12 0.89 -28.19 -21.63
N TYR A 13 1.75 -29.19 -21.40
CA TYR A 13 2.41 -30.00 -22.43
C TYR A 13 3.26 -29.22 -23.46
N LYS A 14 3.68 -27.99 -23.14
CA LYS A 14 4.59 -27.20 -23.96
C LYS A 14 5.81 -26.78 -23.17
N GLN A 15 6.91 -26.49 -23.88
CA GLN A 15 8.07 -25.88 -23.27
C GLN A 15 7.73 -24.46 -22.80
N THR A 16 8.24 -24.09 -21.63
CA THR A 16 8.11 -22.71 -21.12
C THR A 16 8.81 -21.75 -22.07
N TYR A 17 8.13 -20.66 -22.42
CA TYR A 17 8.68 -19.59 -23.25
C TYR A 17 8.54 -18.24 -22.56
N VAL A 18 9.38 -17.29 -22.94
CA VAL A 18 9.37 -15.91 -22.42
C VAL A 18 8.84 -14.99 -23.51
N GLN A 19 7.97 -14.05 -23.13
CA GLN A 19 7.41 -13.06 -24.06
C GLN A 19 7.39 -11.66 -23.44
N PRO A 20 7.39 -10.58 -24.26
CA PRO A 20 7.14 -9.22 -23.79
C PRO A 20 5.82 -9.13 -23.04
N ASN A 21 5.82 -8.36 -21.95
CA ASN A 21 4.61 -8.10 -21.20
C ASN A 21 3.83 -6.95 -21.84
N ILE A 22 2.71 -7.31 -22.46
CA ILE A 22 1.73 -6.38 -23.03
C ILE A 22 0.39 -6.46 -22.31
N LEU A 23 0.37 -7.03 -21.10
CA LEU A 23 -0.86 -7.26 -20.34
C LEU A 23 -1.37 -5.97 -19.70
N HIS A 24 -2.67 -5.73 -19.86
CA HIS A 24 -3.46 -4.80 -19.07
C HIS A 24 -4.53 -5.63 -18.36
N LEU A 25 -4.57 -5.57 -17.03
CA LEU A 25 -5.52 -6.36 -16.25
C LEU A 25 -6.65 -5.49 -15.72
N VAL A 26 -7.87 -6.02 -15.84
CA VAL A 26 -9.07 -5.50 -15.19
C VAL A 26 -9.55 -6.58 -14.24
N GLN A 27 -9.58 -6.26 -12.95
CA GLN A 27 -10.16 -7.12 -11.92
C GLN A 27 -11.52 -6.54 -11.52
N THR A 28 -12.55 -7.39 -11.52
CA THR A 28 -13.88 -7.03 -11.03
C THR A 28 -14.19 -7.89 -9.81
N SER A 29 -14.69 -7.27 -8.74
CA SER A 29 -15.11 -7.94 -7.52
C SER A 29 -16.18 -7.10 -6.81
N ASN A 30 -17.03 -7.76 -6.04
CA ASN A 30 -17.97 -7.12 -5.13
C ASN A 30 -17.33 -6.85 -3.75
N GLU A 31 -16.16 -7.42 -3.49
CA GLU A 31 -15.43 -7.28 -2.23
C GLU A 31 -14.18 -6.42 -2.42
N ARG A 32 -14.05 -5.35 -1.63
CA ARG A 32 -12.93 -4.41 -1.75
C ARG A 32 -11.58 -5.06 -1.45
N GLY A 33 -11.53 -5.98 -0.48
CA GLY A 33 -10.33 -6.73 -0.10
C GLY A 33 -9.86 -7.78 -1.11
N SER A 34 -10.56 -7.98 -2.23
CA SER A 34 -10.16 -8.95 -3.26
C SER A 34 -8.86 -8.58 -4.00
N CYS A 35 -8.45 -7.31 -3.95
CA CYS A 35 -7.17 -6.85 -4.49
C CYS A 35 -6.53 -5.95 -3.44
N PRO A 36 -5.47 -6.39 -2.73
CA PRO A 36 -4.81 -5.56 -1.74
C PRO A 36 -4.17 -4.35 -2.43
N VAL A 37 -4.50 -3.15 -1.93
CA VAL A 37 -3.94 -1.89 -2.41
C VAL A 37 -3.19 -1.26 -1.25
N HIS A 38 -1.91 -0.93 -1.46
CA HIS A 38 -1.08 -0.35 -0.41
C HIS A 38 -0.87 1.14 -0.64
N LEU A 39 -0.52 1.85 0.44
CA LEU A 39 -0.13 3.25 0.35
C LEU A 39 1.06 3.42 -0.61
N GLY A 40 0.95 4.38 -1.52
CA GLY A 40 1.97 4.64 -2.56
C GLY A 40 1.91 3.69 -3.77
N ASP A 41 0.89 2.82 -3.88
CA ASP A 41 0.70 2.02 -5.08
C ASP A 41 0.42 2.91 -6.31
N SER A 42 1.33 2.86 -7.29
CA SER A 42 1.27 3.59 -8.55
C SER A 42 0.79 2.75 -9.73
N ARG A 43 0.16 1.59 -9.47
CA ARG A 43 -0.18 0.59 -10.48
C ARG A 43 -1.68 0.33 -10.59
N ILE A 44 -2.43 0.52 -9.52
CA ILE A 44 -3.84 0.15 -9.41
C ILE A 44 -4.71 1.40 -9.33
N THR A 45 -5.67 1.52 -10.25
CA THR A 45 -6.80 2.46 -10.13
C THR A 45 -8.02 1.68 -9.65
N VAL A 46 -8.66 2.15 -8.58
CA VAL A 46 -9.87 1.53 -8.04
C VAL A 46 -11.07 2.39 -8.45
N ILE A 47 -12.06 1.76 -9.08
CA ILE A 47 -13.29 2.41 -9.51
C ILE A 47 -14.46 1.70 -8.84
N GLU A 48 -15.21 2.43 -8.03
CA GLU A 48 -16.45 1.91 -7.44
C GLU A 48 -17.58 2.02 -8.46
N VAL A 49 -18.21 0.89 -8.75
CA VAL A 49 -19.41 0.85 -9.57
C VAL A 49 -20.62 0.96 -8.65
N PRO A 50 -21.45 2.02 -8.74
CA PRO A 50 -22.57 2.21 -7.85
C PRO A 50 -23.63 1.12 -8.04
N ILE A 51 -24.46 0.93 -7.01
CA ILE A 51 -25.60 0.02 -7.08
C ILE A 51 -26.52 0.45 -8.22
N ILE A 52 -26.90 -0.53 -9.04
CA ILE A 52 -27.83 -0.36 -10.15
C ILE A 52 -29.19 0.09 -9.59
N LYS A 53 -29.67 1.27 -10.03
CA LYS A 53 -30.99 1.80 -9.63
C LYS A 53 -32.12 1.30 -10.52
N GLU A 54 -31.82 1.12 -11.82
CA GLU A 54 -32.79 0.70 -12.83
C GLU A 54 -32.30 -0.59 -13.48
N HIS A 55 -33.12 -1.63 -13.42
CA HIS A 55 -32.80 -2.91 -14.01
C HIS A 55 -33.16 -2.91 -15.50
N ILE A 56 -32.18 -3.24 -16.33
CA ILE A 56 -32.35 -3.50 -17.76
C ILE A 56 -32.31 -5.02 -17.96
N GLY A 57 -33.14 -5.55 -18.86
CA GLY A 57 -33.10 -6.95 -19.24
C GLY A 57 -31.71 -7.33 -19.78
N LYS A 58 -31.23 -8.54 -19.47
CA LYS A 58 -29.90 -8.98 -19.91
C LYS A 58 -29.76 -8.96 -21.45
N GLU A 59 -30.83 -9.33 -22.16
CA GLU A 59 -30.88 -9.32 -23.62
C GLU A 59 -30.80 -7.89 -24.15
N ASP A 60 -31.64 -6.98 -23.63
CA ASP A 60 -31.62 -5.56 -23.99
C ASP A 60 -30.25 -4.91 -23.74
N LEU A 61 -29.60 -5.24 -22.61
CA LEU A 61 -28.27 -4.74 -22.28
C LEU A 61 -27.22 -5.25 -23.28
N ALA A 62 -27.23 -6.54 -23.59
CA ALA A 62 -26.29 -7.13 -24.54
C ALA A 62 -26.45 -6.53 -25.94
N ASP A 63 -27.69 -6.36 -26.40
CA ASP A 63 -28.01 -5.76 -27.69
C ASP A 63 -27.59 -4.29 -27.74
N ALA A 64 -27.85 -3.54 -26.68
CA ALA A 64 -27.40 -2.16 -26.56
C ALA A 64 -25.87 -2.04 -26.59
N CYS A 65 -25.15 -2.85 -25.81
CA CYS A 65 -23.69 -2.86 -25.80
C CYS A 65 -23.10 -3.27 -27.16
N MET A 66 -23.70 -4.26 -27.84
CA MET A 66 -23.24 -4.68 -29.17
C MET A 66 -23.41 -3.56 -30.19
N ARG A 67 -24.54 -2.84 -30.13
CA ARG A 67 -24.82 -1.70 -31.00
C ARG A 67 -23.89 -0.52 -30.72
N GLU A 68 -23.54 -0.27 -29.47
CA GLU A 68 -22.63 0.82 -29.07
C GLU A 68 -21.14 0.50 -29.35
N GLY A 69 -20.76 -0.78 -29.39
CA GLY A 69 -19.38 -1.22 -29.57
C GLY A 69 -18.61 -0.54 -30.70
N PRO A 70 -19.16 -0.41 -31.92
CA PRO A 70 -18.51 0.31 -33.01
C PRO A 70 -18.24 1.79 -32.70
N ASP A 71 -19.20 2.50 -32.11
CA ASP A 71 -19.07 3.92 -31.77
C ASP A 71 -18.05 4.13 -30.64
N PHE A 72 -18.05 3.24 -29.64
CA PHE A 72 -17.06 3.20 -28.58
C PHE A 72 -15.64 3.00 -29.15
N MET A 73 -15.48 2.03 -30.06
CA MET A 73 -14.19 1.76 -30.71
C MET A 73 -13.73 2.93 -31.57
N ALA A 74 -14.62 3.54 -32.34
CA ALA A 74 -14.30 4.73 -33.15
C ALA A 74 -13.80 5.87 -32.25
N THR A 75 -14.45 6.08 -31.12
CA THR A 75 -14.07 7.08 -30.11
C THR A 75 -12.68 6.81 -29.55
N LEU A 76 -12.39 5.56 -29.14
CA LEU A 76 -11.07 5.18 -28.63
C LEU A 76 -9.96 5.38 -29.67
N MET A 77 -10.22 4.99 -30.93
CA MET A 77 -9.24 5.11 -32.01
C MET A 77 -8.98 6.57 -32.43
N ALA A 78 -9.98 7.45 -32.27
CA ALA A 78 -9.84 8.88 -32.54
C ALA A 78 -9.23 9.67 -31.38
N MET A 79 -9.11 9.07 -30.19
CA MET A 79 -8.63 9.77 -29.00
C MET A 79 -7.12 10.05 -29.10
N PRO A 80 -6.69 11.33 -29.05
CA PRO A 80 -5.26 11.65 -29.05
C PRO A 80 -4.63 11.21 -27.73
N LEU A 81 -3.62 10.34 -27.80
CA LEU A 81 -2.87 9.93 -26.60
C LEU A 81 -1.86 11.01 -26.20
N PRO A 82 -1.80 11.41 -24.92
CA PRO A 82 -0.78 12.33 -24.46
C PRO A 82 0.61 11.68 -24.55
N LYS A 83 1.64 12.51 -24.76
CA LYS A 83 3.02 12.06 -24.57
C LYS A 83 3.22 11.76 -23.09
N HIS A 84 3.76 10.58 -22.77
CA HIS A 84 4.11 10.19 -21.41
C HIS A 84 5.63 10.02 -21.30
N SER A 85 6.20 10.49 -20.21
CA SER A 85 7.62 10.31 -19.87
C SER A 85 7.86 9.15 -18.90
N ASP A 86 6.79 8.60 -18.32
CA ASP A 86 6.85 7.55 -17.30
C ASP A 86 6.75 6.15 -17.93
N ARG A 87 7.34 5.17 -17.26
CA ARG A 87 7.19 3.74 -17.55
C ARG A 87 5.72 3.32 -17.53
N MET A 88 4.92 3.89 -16.63
CA MET A 88 3.47 3.67 -16.57
C MET A 88 2.81 4.63 -17.57
N ARG A 89 2.49 4.12 -18.77
CA ARG A 89 1.96 4.92 -19.88
C ARG A 89 0.65 5.63 -19.57
N VAL A 90 -0.08 5.15 -18.56
CA VAL A 90 -1.33 5.71 -18.05
C VAL A 90 -1.11 6.01 -16.58
N PRO A 91 -1.35 7.26 -16.14
CA PRO A 91 -1.24 7.60 -14.73
C PRO A 91 -2.33 6.91 -13.93
N VAL A 92 -2.00 6.51 -12.70
CA VAL A 92 -3.02 6.06 -11.75
C VAL A 92 -3.80 7.25 -11.25
N ILE A 93 -5.12 7.10 -11.21
CA ILE A 93 -6.02 8.11 -10.67
C ILE A 93 -6.22 7.81 -9.19
N GLU A 94 -5.97 8.81 -8.34
CA GLU A 94 -6.34 8.75 -6.93
C GLU A 94 -7.85 8.97 -6.81
N THR A 95 -8.54 7.97 -6.26
CA THR A 95 -10.00 7.97 -6.08
C THR A 95 -10.34 7.71 -4.62
N ASP A 96 -11.51 8.14 -4.17
CA ASP A 96 -12.00 7.86 -2.80
C ASP A 96 -12.10 6.35 -2.55
N ALA A 97 -12.52 5.59 -3.56
CA ALA A 97 -12.56 4.13 -3.51
C ALA A 97 -11.17 3.50 -3.33
N LYS A 98 -10.13 4.09 -3.93
CA LYS A 98 -8.74 3.66 -3.74
C LYS A 98 -8.25 3.99 -2.34
N ALA A 99 -8.54 5.19 -1.83
CA ALA A 99 -8.20 5.57 -0.46
C ALA A 99 -8.85 4.61 0.57
N ALA A 100 -10.12 4.28 0.38
CA ALA A 100 -10.82 3.32 1.22
C ALA A 100 -10.27 1.89 1.08
N ALA A 101 -9.84 1.48 -0.12
CA ALA A 101 -9.19 0.17 -0.31
C ALA A 101 -7.82 0.09 0.38
N ILE A 102 -7.07 1.20 0.41
CA ILE A 102 -5.81 1.31 1.14
C ILE A 102 -6.06 1.18 2.65
N GLU A 103 -7.08 1.88 3.16
CA GLU A 103 -7.51 1.76 4.56
C GLU A 103 -7.85 0.32 4.93
N ASP A 104 -8.69 -0.34 4.13
CA ASP A 104 -9.12 -1.72 4.37
C ASP A 104 -7.98 -2.75 4.23
N SER A 105 -6.87 -2.38 3.57
CA SER A 105 -5.70 -3.25 3.37
C SER A 105 -4.61 -3.05 4.44
N ARG A 106 -4.83 -2.16 5.42
CA ARG A 106 -3.85 -1.92 6.49
C ARG A 106 -3.68 -3.12 7.37
N ASP A 107 -2.44 -3.40 7.74
CA ASP A 107 -2.15 -4.37 8.79
C ASP A 107 -2.32 -3.72 10.18
N GLU A 108 -2.36 -4.55 11.22
CA GLU A 108 -2.60 -4.06 12.58
C GLU A 108 -1.49 -3.14 13.08
N LEU A 109 -0.25 -3.29 12.58
CA LEU A 109 0.87 -2.44 12.93
C LEU A 109 0.74 -1.06 12.27
N GLU A 110 0.36 -1.00 11.00
CA GLU A 110 0.09 0.25 10.29
C GLU A 110 -1.05 1.02 10.95
N ALA A 111 -2.14 0.34 11.31
CA ALA A 111 -3.25 0.95 12.07
C ALA A 111 -2.76 1.50 13.41
N PHE A 112 -1.97 0.73 14.17
CA PHE A 112 -1.42 1.19 15.45
C PHE A 112 -0.48 2.40 15.30
N LEU A 113 0.38 2.39 14.29
CA LEU A 113 1.30 3.51 14.03
C LEU A 113 0.55 4.80 13.69
N MET A 114 -0.58 4.70 13.00
CA MET A 114 -1.39 5.86 12.62
C MET A 114 -2.26 6.38 13.76
N ASP A 115 -2.88 5.49 14.52
CA ASP A 115 -3.86 5.86 15.54
C ASP A 115 -3.22 6.20 16.89
N HIS A 116 -2.05 5.62 17.19
CA HIS A 116 -1.42 5.69 18.51
C HIS A 116 0.00 6.24 18.51
N CYS A 117 0.59 6.50 17.35
CA CYS A 117 1.95 7.03 17.27
C CYS A 117 2.01 8.33 16.48
N THR A 118 2.93 9.20 16.87
CA THR A 118 3.22 10.45 16.15
C THR A 118 4.67 10.43 15.68
N TYR A 119 4.90 10.83 14.43
CA TYR A 119 6.25 11.02 13.92
C TYR A 119 6.89 12.25 14.58
N MET A 120 7.96 12.02 15.34
CA MET A 120 8.64 13.05 16.12
C MET A 120 10.16 12.85 16.03
N PRO A 121 10.86 13.54 15.11
CA PRO A 121 12.31 13.43 14.95
C PRO A 121 13.07 13.63 16.26
N GLY A 122 14.07 12.80 16.53
CA GLY A 122 14.91 12.91 17.73
C GLY A 122 14.31 12.34 19.01
N GLU A 123 13.07 11.85 18.98
CA GLU A 123 12.48 11.09 20.09
C GLU A 123 12.73 9.58 19.99
N LEU A 124 12.69 8.92 21.15
CA LEU A 124 12.95 7.50 21.29
C LEU A 124 11.96 6.84 22.24
N VAL A 125 11.39 5.74 21.79
CA VAL A 125 10.58 4.85 22.61
C VAL A 125 11.32 3.53 22.77
N LYS A 126 11.40 3.00 24.00
CA LYS A 126 11.98 1.66 24.20
C LYS A 126 11.16 0.65 23.41
N PHE A 127 11.84 -0.26 22.73
CA PHE A 127 11.15 -1.25 21.90
C PHE A 127 10.18 -2.09 22.72
N ASP A 128 10.53 -2.46 23.96
CA ASP A 128 9.67 -3.25 24.84
C ASP A 128 8.39 -2.50 25.19
N ASP A 129 8.48 -1.20 25.49
CA ASP A 129 7.32 -0.35 25.80
C ASP A 129 6.42 -0.17 24.57
N PHE A 130 7.03 0.07 23.40
CA PHE A 130 6.33 0.12 22.11
C PHE A 130 5.60 -1.19 21.80
N TYR A 131 6.28 -2.33 21.96
CA TYR A 131 5.73 -3.64 21.66
C TYR A 131 4.58 -4.00 22.61
N VAL A 132 4.69 -3.66 23.90
CA VAL A 132 3.60 -3.85 24.87
C VAL A 132 2.39 -3.00 24.49
N ALA A 133 2.60 -1.74 24.09
CA ALA A 133 1.51 -0.86 23.64
C ALA A 133 0.83 -1.41 22.38
N PHE A 134 1.62 -1.84 21.39
CA PHE A 134 1.13 -2.44 20.15
C PHE A 134 0.35 -3.74 20.40
N ILE A 135 0.92 -4.72 21.10
CA ILE A 135 0.22 -5.97 21.42
C ILE A 135 -1.02 -5.73 22.29
N GLY A 136 -1.03 -4.64 23.07
CA GLY A 136 -2.18 -4.17 23.81
C GLY A 136 -3.35 -3.73 22.93
N SER A 137 -3.08 -3.11 21.77
CA SER A 137 -4.11 -2.66 20.82
C SER A 137 -4.61 -3.77 19.90
N VAL A 138 -3.81 -4.83 19.67
CA VAL A 138 -4.18 -5.96 18.83
C VAL A 138 -5.17 -6.90 19.54
N ASP A 139 -6.15 -7.41 18.78
CA ASP A 139 -7.11 -8.40 19.27
C ASP A 139 -6.40 -9.65 19.81
N LYS A 140 -6.94 -10.23 20.88
CA LYS A 140 -6.32 -11.35 21.59
C LYS A 140 -6.02 -12.55 20.69
N PHE A 141 -6.83 -12.79 19.66
CA PHE A 141 -6.67 -13.91 18.74
C PHE A 141 -5.54 -13.68 17.72
N ASP A 142 -5.25 -12.42 17.39
CA ASP A 142 -4.26 -12.06 16.37
C ASP A 142 -2.85 -11.81 16.94
N ARG A 143 -2.73 -11.61 18.26
CA ARG A 143 -1.43 -11.43 18.96
C ARG A 143 -0.37 -12.48 18.61
N PRO A 144 -0.68 -13.79 18.49
CA PRO A 144 0.32 -14.79 18.12
C PRO A 144 0.93 -14.60 16.73
N THR A 145 0.24 -13.88 15.83
CA THR A 145 0.73 -13.60 14.47
C THR A 145 1.76 -12.46 14.43
N TRP A 146 1.98 -11.78 15.56
CA TRP A 146 2.83 -10.61 15.70
C TRP A 146 3.99 -10.82 16.69
N PRO A 147 4.91 -11.77 16.44
CA PRO A 147 6.11 -11.89 17.27
C PRO A 147 7.01 -10.65 17.10
N GLU A 148 7.81 -10.32 18.13
CA GLU A 148 8.70 -9.16 18.10
C GLU A 148 9.57 -9.05 16.85
N LEU A 149 10.05 -10.18 16.31
CA LEU A 149 10.90 -10.21 15.12
C LEU A 149 10.14 -9.71 13.88
N LYS A 150 8.86 -10.08 13.75
CA LYS A 150 7.99 -9.61 12.67
C LYS A 150 7.74 -8.12 12.81
N VAL A 151 7.45 -7.63 14.02
CA VAL A 151 7.24 -6.20 14.28
C VAL A 151 8.47 -5.38 13.91
N LYS A 152 9.68 -5.81 14.32
CA LYS A 152 10.93 -5.12 13.96
C LYS A 152 11.15 -5.04 12.46
N ALA A 153 10.86 -6.13 11.75
CA ALA A 153 11.01 -6.18 10.30
C ALA A 153 9.94 -5.38 9.53
N ALA A 154 8.75 -5.21 10.13
CA ALA A 154 7.62 -4.51 9.53
C ALA A 154 7.61 -3.00 9.81
N LEU A 155 8.44 -2.51 10.74
CA LEU A 155 8.54 -1.08 11.03
C LEU A 155 8.96 -0.28 9.77
N PRO A 156 8.25 0.80 9.43
CA PRO A 156 8.63 1.69 8.33
C PRO A 156 10.04 2.28 8.50
N SER A 157 10.70 2.59 7.38
CA SER A 157 12.09 3.11 7.39
C SER A 157 12.24 4.46 8.11
N HIS A 158 11.19 5.27 8.18
CA HIS A 158 11.18 6.53 8.91
C HIS A 158 11.08 6.35 10.44
N PHE A 159 10.70 5.15 10.91
CA PHE A 159 10.75 4.71 12.30
C PHE A 159 11.88 3.68 12.49
N PRO A 160 13.16 4.12 12.43
CA PRO A 160 14.28 3.20 12.53
C PRO A 160 14.29 2.53 13.90
N HIS A 161 14.74 1.28 13.95
CA HIS A 161 14.96 0.58 15.21
C HIS A 161 16.42 0.15 15.34
N GLY A 162 16.89 0.05 16.59
CA GLY A 162 18.26 -0.33 16.88
C GLY A 162 18.65 -0.11 18.33
N LYS A 163 19.91 -0.39 18.65
CA LYS A 163 20.46 -0.13 19.99
C LYS A 163 20.91 1.32 20.10
N TYR A 164 20.56 2.02 21.19
CA TYR A 164 20.90 3.45 21.34
C TYR A 164 21.60 3.85 22.66
N SER A 165 21.40 3.14 23.76
CA SER A 165 22.17 3.39 24.99
C SER A 165 22.11 2.14 25.86
N LYS A 166 23.21 1.83 26.56
CA LYS A 166 23.31 0.66 27.45
C LYS A 166 22.85 -0.66 26.80
N ASN A 167 23.08 -0.82 25.49
CA ASN A 167 22.68 -2.00 24.71
C ASN A 167 21.15 -2.27 24.67
N VAL A 168 20.33 -1.31 25.10
CA VAL A 168 18.86 -1.36 25.04
C VAL A 168 18.39 -0.96 23.65
N ARG A 169 17.32 -1.61 23.18
CA ARG A 169 16.71 -1.37 21.87
C ARG A 169 15.61 -0.32 21.95
N PHE A 170 15.58 0.55 20.95
CA PHE A 170 14.62 1.63 20.80
C PHE A 170 14.05 1.65 19.39
N VAL A 171 12.89 2.28 19.24
CA VAL A 171 12.36 2.80 17.99
C VAL A 171 12.57 4.31 18.03
N GLY A 172 13.19 4.86 16.98
CA GLY A 172 13.50 6.27 16.85
C GLY A 172 12.46 7.03 16.05
N ASN A 173 12.49 8.35 16.21
CA ASN A 173 11.63 9.32 15.56
C ASN A 173 10.12 9.12 15.83
N ILE A 174 9.78 8.56 17.00
CA ILE A 174 8.41 8.17 17.34
C ILE A 174 8.07 8.58 18.76
N ALA A 175 6.84 9.01 18.97
CA ALA A 175 6.24 9.20 20.29
C ALA A 175 4.96 8.36 20.40
N LEU A 176 4.71 7.77 21.56
CA LEU A 176 3.46 7.08 21.87
C LEU A 176 2.43 8.11 22.37
N GLY A 177 1.26 8.12 21.73
CA GLY A 177 0.19 9.09 21.98
C GLY A 177 0.08 10.16 20.89
N THR A 178 -1.14 10.66 20.70
CA THR A 178 -1.50 11.70 19.73
C THR A 178 -1.50 13.11 20.31
N ASP A 179 -1.42 13.25 21.63
CA ASP A 179 -1.47 14.53 22.36
C ASP A 179 -0.09 15.20 22.55
N VAL A 180 0.97 14.65 21.93
CA VAL A 180 2.29 15.27 22.00
C VAL A 180 2.35 16.39 20.97
N GLY A 181 2.23 17.64 21.44
CA GLY A 181 2.40 18.82 20.61
C GLY A 181 3.75 18.83 19.89
N PRO A 182 3.89 19.54 18.76
CA PRO A 182 5.12 19.55 17.99
C PRO A 182 6.28 20.08 18.83
N THR A 183 7.18 19.19 19.24
CA THR A 183 8.50 19.55 19.74
C THR A 183 9.36 19.99 18.56
N ASP A 184 10.28 20.93 18.78
CA ASP A 184 11.08 21.62 17.77
C ASP A 184 11.45 20.73 16.56
N ILE A 185 10.99 21.13 15.38
CA ILE A 185 11.19 20.46 14.08
C ILE A 185 12.71 20.32 13.73
N GLU A 186 13.58 20.98 14.48
CA GLU A 186 15.04 21.02 14.28
C GLU A 186 15.82 19.92 15.03
N ALA A 187 15.17 19.00 15.75
CA ALA A 187 15.87 17.92 16.43
C ALA A 187 16.53 16.93 15.43
N ASP A 188 17.77 16.51 15.72
CA ASP A 188 18.49 15.54 14.88
C ASP A 188 17.72 14.22 14.79
N LYS A 189 17.32 13.83 13.57
CA LYS A 189 16.62 12.57 13.36
C LYS A 189 17.53 11.38 13.63
N PHE A 190 16.95 10.31 14.15
CA PHE A 190 17.61 9.03 14.22
C PHE A 190 17.59 8.32 12.87
N ILE A 191 18.67 7.61 12.57
CA ILE A 191 18.79 6.66 11.46
C ILE A 191 19.34 5.33 11.98
N SER A 192 19.03 4.23 11.30
CA SER A 192 19.58 2.91 11.64
C SER A 192 20.88 2.68 10.86
N SER A 193 21.97 2.38 11.57
CA SER A 193 23.28 2.05 11.00
C SER A 193 23.87 0.86 11.76
N ASP A 194 24.14 -0.24 11.06
CA ASP A 194 24.70 -1.49 11.62
C ASP A 194 23.95 -2.03 12.86
N GLY A 195 22.61 -1.90 12.87
CA GLY A 195 21.77 -2.35 13.98
C GLY A 195 21.83 -1.46 15.24
N LYS A 196 22.45 -0.28 15.12
CA LYS A 196 22.45 0.80 16.11
C LYS A 196 21.63 1.97 15.59
N LEU A 197 21.08 2.75 16.51
CA LEU A 197 20.55 4.07 16.17
C LEU A 197 21.67 5.09 16.34
N VAL A 198 21.79 5.98 15.36
CA VAL A 198 22.69 7.13 15.39
C VAL A 198 21.91 8.36 14.98
N LYS A 199 22.29 9.53 15.49
CA LYS A 199 21.74 10.80 15.02
C LYS A 199 22.32 11.08 13.64
N GLU A 200 21.52 11.64 12.72
CA GLU A 200 21.96 11.90 11.35
C GLU A 200 23.20 12.82 11.26
N ASN A 201 23.39 13.69 12.25
CA ASN A 201 24.48 14.67 12.29
C ASN A 201 25.66 14.27 13.22
N ASP A 202 25.66 13.06 13.80
CA ASP A 202 26.76 12.49 14.62
C ASP A 202 27.55 11.41 13.85
#